data_AF-A0A2P6RUY3-F1
#
_entry.id   AF-A0A2P6RUY3-F1
#
_cell.length_a   1.000
_cell.length_b   1.000
_cell.length_c   1.000
_cell.angle_alpha   90.00
_cell.angle_beta   90.00
_cell.angle_gamma   90.00
#
_symmetry.space_group_name_H-M   'P 1'
#
loop_
_entity.id
_entity.type
_entity.pdbx_description
1 polymer ?
#
loop_
_entity_poly.entity_id
_entity_poly.type
_entity_poly.pdbx_seq_one_letter_code
_entity_poly.pdbx_strand_id
1 'polypeptide(L)'
;MASLLSFSLPNSKMMIRASSPSTSATTITVPESLTDRFGRKGIKFVEYDNTPFVELTVRNGSSLKLQIPNAHVTSYKPKVYWKDDGFEEVLYTIPGKGTEPNKAKGGIGLVLNDVSQAGSKGTLVSTSEWTVKDVDSDSIDAMQVELSSTSGKLDITYVVTLYPVSIATAVKVKNKGRKDATLTSAILSHFKFKRRSGAAIQGLKGCSYTVQPPLSSPFEILSPNEALKADPSPGWFSSEPEEKPGSWTQQDVPYTILKNKLSRVYAAPPKERLKAIYNTPPSKYDTLDQGRELFFRVIRMGFDDIYLSSPGSLSEKYGNEYFICTGPASMLVPVVVKPGEEWRGAQVIEHDNL
;
A
#
# COMPACT_ATOMS: atom_id res chain seq x y z
N MET A 1 -14.49 -42.82 -80.82
CA MET A 1 -15.34 -41.61 -80.71
C MET A 1 -14.58 -40.58 -79.88
N ALA A 2 -14.35 -39.39 -80.48
CA ALA A 2 -13.73 -38.17 -79.96
C ALA A 2 -12.26 -38.26 -79.42
N SER A 3 -11.22 -37.70 -80.07
CA SER A 3 -10.92 -36.27 -80.38
C SER A 3 -10.39 -35.51 -79.15
N LEU A 4 -9.33 -34.70 -79.14
CA LEU A 4 -8.28 -34.29 -80.09
C LEU A 4 -7.30 -33.37 -79.28
N LEU A 5 -6.07 -33.24 -79.79
CA LEU A 5 -5.13 -32.10 -79.65
C LEU A 5 -4.18 -32.00 -78.44
N SER A 6 -2.91 -32.20 -78.77
CA SER A 6 -1.69 -31.72 -78.13
C SER A 6 -1.17 -30.47 -78.85
N PHE A 7 -0.70 -29.45 -78.13
CA PHE A 7 0.29 -28.39 -78.47
C PHE A 7 0.37 -27.51 -77.20
N SER A 8 1.44 -26.85 -76.75
CA SER A 8 2.87 -26.71 -77.01
C SER A 8 3.38 -25.74 -75.91
N LEU A 9 4.64 -25.81 -75.49
CA LEU A 9 5.23 -24.89 -74.50
C LEU A 9 5.59 -23.54 -75.12
N PRO A 10 5.42 -22.41 -74.40
CA PRO A 10 6.21 -21.21 -74.61
C PRO A 10 7.23 -20.99 -73.49
N ASN A 11 8.46 -20.71 -73.91
CA ASN A 11 9.56 -20.19 -73.10
C ASN A 11 9.44 -18.66 -73.03
N SER A 12 9.71 -18.04 -71.87
CA SER A 12 10.68 -16.92 -71.70
C SER A 12 10.45 -16.11 -70.42
N LYS A 13 11.50 -16.08 -69.58
CA LYS A 13 12.06 -14.97 -68.78
C LYS A 13 11.11 -13.89 -68.22
N MET A 14 11.01 -13.83 -66.89
CA MET A 14 11.26 -12.60 -66.10
C MET A 14 11.44 -12.93 -64.61
N MET A 15 12.54 -12.44 -64.02
CA MET A 15 12.77 -12.41 -62.57
C MET A 15 11.83 -11.40 -61.91
N ILE A 16 11.07 -11.81 -60.89
CA ILE A 16 10.75 -10.94 -59.75
C ILE A 16 10.91 -11.75 -58.47
N ARG A 17 11.88 -11.31 -57.67
CA ARG A 17 12.19 -11.74 -56.30
C ARG A 17 10.97 -11.47 -55.41
N ALA A 18 10.28 -12.52 -54.97
CA ALA A 18 9.29 -12.41 -53.91
C ALA A 18 10.04 -12.33 -52.57
N SER A 19 10.09 -11.13 -52.01
CA SER A 19 10.53 -10.83 -50.66
C SER A 19 9.68 -11.58 -49.65
N SER A 20 10.34 -12.41 -48.83
CA SER A 20 9.79 -12.91 -47.57
C SER A 20 9.24 -11.74 -46.75
N PRO A 21 8.06 -11.84 -46.14
CA PRO A 21 7.68 -10.87 -45.12
C PRO A 21 8.68 -11.02 -43.97
N SER A 22 9.50 -9.99 -43.80
CA SER A 22 10.22 -9.74 -42.56
C SER A 22 9.20 -9.75 -41.44
N THR A 23 9.31 -10.73 -40.54
CA THR A 23 8.67 -10.67 -39.24
C THR A 23 9.17 -9.40 -38.56
N SER A 24 8.37 -8.35 -38.61
CA SER A 24 8.53 -7.20 -37.73
C SER A 24 8.41 -7.75 -36.32
N ALA A 25 9.52 -7.80 -35.59
CA ALA A 25 9.49 -8.05 -34.17
C ALA A 25 8.68 -6.91 -33.53
N THR A 26 7.42 -7.16 -33.22
CA THR A 26 6.61 -6.25 -32.45
C THR A 26 7.29 -6.10 -31.10
N THR A 27 7.83 -4.92 -30.80
CA THR A 27 8.28 -4.56 -29.46
C THR A 27 7.04 -4.58 -28.56
N ILE A 28 6.83 -5.70 -27.87
CA ILE A 28 5.75 -5.86 -26.89
C ILE A 28 6.01 -4.86 -25.76
N THR A 29 5.04 -4.00 -25.49
CA THR A 29 5.13 -3.05 -24.36
C THR A 29 5.06 -3.79 -23.03
N VAL A 30 5.59 -3.19 -21.94
CA VAL A 30 5.58 -3.83 -20.61
C VAL A 30 4.16 -4.28 -20.20
N PRO A 31 3.10 -3.48 -20.35
CA PRO A 31 1.73 -3.89 -20.00
C PRO A 31 1.19 -5.04 -20.86
N GLU A 32 1.51 -5.06 -22.16
CA GLU A 32 1.10 -6.16 -23.05
C GLU A 32 1.77 -7.46 -22.61
N SER A 33 3.06 -7.43 -22.29
CA SER A 33 3.79 -8.61 -21.82
C SER A 33 3.25 -9.15 -20.48
N LEU A 34 2.84 -8.25 -19.58
CA LEU A 34 2.21 -8.62 -18.31
C LEU A 34 0.80 -9.15 -18.52
N THR A 35 0.05 -8.59 -19.46
CA THR A 35 -1.31 -9.06 -19.81
C THR A 35 -1.26 -10.45 -20.44
N ASP A 36 -0.30 -10.72 -21.32
CA ASP A 36 -0.14 -12.04 -21.92
C ASP A 36 0.19 -13.13 -20.89
N ARG A 37 1.01 -12.78 -19.88
CA ARG A 37 1.45 -13.73 -18.84
C ARG A 37 0.44 -13.88 -17.71
N PHE A 38 -0.09 -12.77 -17.23
CA PHE A 38 -0.82 -12.66 -15.96
C PHE A 38 -2.23 -12.04 -16.14
N GLY A 39 -2.63 -11.66 -17.34
CA GLY A 39 -3.97 -11.12 -17.59
C GLY A 39 -5.04 -12.17 -17.28
N ARG A 40 -6.01 -11.81 -16.45
CA ARG A 40 -7.14 -12.66 -16.04
C ARG A 40 -8.40 -11.80 -15.88
N LYS A 41 -9.56 -12.43 -15.80
CA LYS A 41 -10.81 -11.70 -15.52
C LYS A 41 -10.68 -10.96 -14.18
N GLY A 42 -10.91 -9.66 -14.17
CA GLY A 42 -10.76 -8.83 -12.97
C GLY A 42 -9.34 -8.40 -12.65
N ILE A 43 -8.33 -8.78 -13.46
CA ILE A 43 -6.93 -8.37 -13.31
C ILE A 43 -6.44 -7.80 -14.63
N LYS A 44 -6.19 -6.49 -14.65
CA LYS A 44 -5.79 -5.77 -15.87
C LYS A 44 -4.48 -5.03 -15.64
N PHE A 45 -3.55 -5.14 -16.59
CA PHE A 45 -2.32 -4.35 -16.59
C PHE A 45 -2.50 -3.15 -17.53
N VAL A 46 -2.13 -1.97 -17.05
CA VAL A 46 -2.28 -0.70 -17.77
C VAL A 46 -1.06 0.17 -17.54
N GLU A 47 -0.85 1.14 -18.42
CA GLU A 47 0.19 2.14 -18.26
C GLU A 47 -0.42 3.53 -18.22
N TYR A 48 -0.03 4.30 -17.20
CA TYR A 48 -0.37 5.71 -17.06
C TYR A 48 0.93 6.49 -16.94
N ASP A 49 1.15 7.50 -17.78
CA ASP A 49 2.35 8.35 -17.73
C ASP A 49 3.67 7.55 -17.62
N ASN A 50 3.85 6.57 -18.52
CA ASN A 50 5.00 5.65 -18.57
C ASN A 50 5.23 4.81 -17.30
N THR A 51 4.18 4.64 -16.49
CA THR A 51 4.21 3.87 -15.26
C THR A 51 3.27 2.68 -15.38
N PRO A 52 3.75 1.44 -15.16
CA PRO A 52 2.89 0.26 -15.19
C PRO A 52 2.09 0.12 -13.88
N PHE A 53 0.81 -0.17 -14.02
CA PHE A 53 -0.14 -0.44 -12.96
C PHE A 53 -0.82 -1.80 -13.18
N VAL A 54 -1.33 -2.36 -12.09
CA VAL A 54 -2.34 -3.41 -12.09
C VAL A 54 -3.62 -2.88 -11.47
N GLU A 55 -4.74 -3.11 -12.17
CA GLU A 55 -6.09 -2.82 -11.70
C GLU A 55 -6.75 -4.15 -11.35
N LEU A 56 -7.27 -4.22 -10.12
CA LEU A 56 -8.05 -5.37 -9.67
C LEU A 56 -9.51 -4.95 -9.53
N THR A 57 -10.43 -5.79 -10.00
CA THR A 57 -11.87 -5.59 -9.89
C THR A 57 -12.56 -6.90 -9.55
N VAL A 58 -13.27 -6.93 -8.43
CA VAL A 58 -14.07 -8.09 -8.00
C VAL A 58 -15.51 -8.00 -8.52
N ARG A 59 -16.25 -9.11 -8.41
CA ARG A 59 -17.60 -9.27 -9.00
C ARG A 59 -18.61 -8.22 -8.56
N ASN A 60 -18.52 -7.72 -7.33
CA ASN A 60 -19.43 -6.68 -6.84
C ASN A 60 -19.09 -5.27 -7.37
N GLY A 61 -18.04 -5.13 -8.17
CA GLY A 61 -17.55 -3.88 -8.76
C GLY A 61 -16.51 -3.15 -7.91
N SER A 62 -16.23 -3.61 -6.69
CA SER A 62 -15.15 -3.03 -5.89
C SER A 62 -13.83 -3.15 -6.66
N SER A 63 -13.01 -2.12 -6.60
CA SER A 63 -11.79 -2.05 -7.39
C SER A 63 -10.63 -1.41 -6.64
N LEU A 64 -9.41 -1.72 -7.04
CA LEU A 64 -8.20 -1.03 -6.58
C LEU A 64 -7.22 -0.82 -7.73
N LYS A 65 -6.30 0.12 -7.54
CA LYS A 65 -5.16 0.35 -8.42
C LYS A 65 -3.86 0.24 -7.66
N LEU A 66 -2.91 -0.50 -8.21
CA LEU A 66 -1.59 -0.75 -7.64
C LEU A 66 -0.52 -0.38 -8.65
N GLN A 67 0.35 0.56 -8.28
CA GLN A 67 1.51 0.94 -9.04
C GLN A 67 2.60 -0.12 -8.87
N ILE A 68 3.05 -0.71 -9.98
CA ILE A 68 3.93 -1.88 -9.93
C ILE A 68 5.34 -1.51 -9.44
N PRO A 69 6.05 -0.50 -9.99
CA PRO A 69 7.47 -0.29 -9.70
C PRO A 69 7.82 -0.08 -8.23
N ASN A 70 6.88 0.44 -7.43
CA ASN A 70 7.04 0.74 -6.02
C ASN A 70 6.05 -0.02 -5.12
N ALA A 71 5.28 -0.97 -5.67
CA ALA A 71 4.24 -1.73 -4.96
C ALA A 71 3.25 -0.87 -4.15
N HIS A 72 2.84 0.27 -4.73
CA HIS A 72 2.03 1.27 -4.04
C HIS A 72 0.55 1.19 -4.43
N VAL A 73 -0.34 0.92 -3.47
CA VAL A 73 -1.79 0.97 -3.73
C VAL A 73 -2.22 2.43 -3.73
N THR A 74 -2.62 2.95 -4.88
CA THR A 74 -2.93 4.37 -5.07
C THR A 74 -4.42 4.68 -5.02
N SER A 75 -5.28 3.67 -5.20
CA SER A 75 -6.74 3.84 -5.22
C SER A 75 -7.40 2.57 -4.68
N TYR A 76 -8.45 2.75 -3.88
CA TYR A 76 -9.35 1.68 -3.46
C TYR A 76 -10.78 2.22 -3.42
N LYS A 77 -11.64 1.55 -4.17
CA LYS A 77 -13.05 1.90 -4.34
C LYS A 77 -13.92 0.71 -3.96
N PRO A 78 -14.17 0.50 -2.65
CA PRO A 78 -15.13 -0.50 -2.21
C PRO A 78 -16.54 -0.14 -2.68
N LYS A 79 -17.38 -1.17 -2.84
CA LYS A 79 -18.82 -0.97 -2.93
C LYS A 79 -19.32 -0.34 -1.61
N VAL A 80 -20.26 0.59 -1.66
CA VAL A 80 -20.95 1.20 -0.51
C VAL A 80 -22.46 1.18 -0.80
N TYR A 81 -23.28 0.63 0.09
CA TYR A 81 -24.68 0.28 -0.24
C TYR A 81 -25.69 1.43 -0.11
N TRP A 82 -25.30 2.58 0.44
CA TRP A 82 -26.18 3.73 0.66
C TRP A 82 -26.08 4.82 -0.42
N LYS A 83 -25.47 4.53 -1.57
CA LYS A 83 -25.42 5.43 -2.75
C LYS A 83 -25.78 4.68 -4.02
N ASP A 84 -26.45 5.36 -4.96
CA ASP A 84 -26.96 4.77 -6.20
C ASP A 84 -25.86 4.14 -7.08
N ASP A 85 -24.76 4.87 -7.33
CA ASP A 85 -23.60 4.35 -8.08
C ASP A 85 -22.72 3.42 -7.22
N GLY A 86 -22.83 3.54 -5.89
CA GLY A 86 -22.33 2.57 -4.93
C GLY A 86 -20.83 2.35 -4.83
N PHE A 87 -19.93 3.23 -5.30
CA PHE A 87 -18.47 3.11 -5.09
C PHE A 87 -17.81 4.45 -4.72
N GLU A 88 -16.99 4.47 -3.67
CA GLU A 88 -16.33 5.69 -3.16
C GLU A 88 -14.82 5.50 -3.11
N GLU A 89 -14.05 6.53 -3.48
CA GLU A 89 -12.61 6.53 -3.20
C GLU A 89 -12.36 6.75 -1.71
N VAL A 90 -11.69 5.78 -1.08
CA VAL A 90 -11.43 5.76 0.37
C VAL A 90 -9.98 6.04 0.71
N LEU A 91 -9.06 5.92 -0.25
CA LEU A 91 -7.67 6.30 -0.05
C LEU A 91 -7.45 7.76 -0.44
N TYR A 92 -6.64 8.44 0.35
CA TYR A 92 -6.14 9.76 0.00
C TYR A 92 -4.77 9.61 -0.63
N THR A 93 -4.68 9.91 -1.92
CA THR A 93 -3.45 9.78 -2.72
C THR A 93 -3.22 11.07 -3.50
N ILE A 94 -2.01 11.62 -3.36
CA ILE A 94 -1.54 12.76 -4.14
C ILE A 94 -0.76 12.20 -5.32
N PRO A 95 -1.20 12.41 -6.56
CA PRO A 95 -0.49 11.90 -7.73
C PRO A 95 0.91 12.52 -7.84
N GLY A 96 1.85 11.76 -8.39
CA GLY A 96 3.17 12.30 -8.78
C GLY A 96 3.00 13.41 -9.81
N LYS A 97 3.91 14.41 -9.78
CA LYS A 97 3.86 15.56 -10.71
C LYS A 97 5.07 15.56 -11.63
N GLY A 98 4.87 15.94 -12.89
CA GLY A 98 5.93 16.26 -13.84
C GLY A 98 6.87 15.08 -14.12
N THR A 99 8.17 15.27 -13.89
CA THR A 99 9.24 14.31 -14.21
C THR A 99 9.31 13.11 -13.25
N GLU A 100 8.48 13.05 -12.21
CA GLU A 100 8.50 11.99 -11.21
C GLU A 100 7.10 11.37 -11.01
N PRO A 101 6.49 10.77 -12.06
CA PRO A 101 5.17 10.15 -11.98
C PRO A 101 5.14 8.98 -10.98
N ASN A 102 6.30 8.38 -10.71
CA ASN A 102 6.49 7.30 -9.74
C ASN A 102 6.48 7.71 -8.27
N LYS A 103 6.33 9.00 -7.98
CA LYS A 103 6.35 9.54 -6.60
C LYS A 103 4.98 10.01 -6.13
N ALA A 104 3.96 9.18 -6.37
CA ALA A 104 2.68 9.37 -5.69
C ALA A 104 2.87 9.24 -4.18
N LYS A 105 2.16 10.07 -3.42
CA LYS A 105 2.16 10.07 -1.95
C LYS A 105 0.79 9.68 -1.43
N GLY A 106 0.71 9.14 -0.23
CA GLY A 106 -0.56 8.68 0.33
C GLY A 106 -0.82 7.21 0.03
N GLY A 107 -2.08 6.84 -0.21
CA GLY A 107 -2.46 5.46 -0.54
C GLY A 107 -2.08 4.44 0.56
N ILE A 108 -1.82 3.19 0.17
CA ILE A 108 -1.27 2.14 1.04
C ILE A 108 0.16 1.83 0.62
N GLY A 109 1.11 2.15 1.48
CA GLY A 109 2.53 1.95 1.23
C GLY A 109 3.18 0.97 2.21
N LEU A 110 3.96 0.04 1.68
CA LEU A 110 4.87 -0.79 2.47
C LEU A 110 6.17 -0.01 2.73
N VAL A 111 6.52 0.16 4.00
CA VAL A 111 7.76 0.78 4.45
C VAL A 111 8.66 -0.30 5.04
N LEU A 112 9.90 -0.35 4.56
CA LEU A 112 10.95 -1.25 5.05
C LEU A 112 12.25 -0.46 5.14
N ASN A 113 12.80 -0.30 6.35
CA ASN A 113 14.09 0.34 6.56
C ASN A 113 15.03 -0.63 7.27
N ASP A 114 16.25 -0.75 6.74
CA ASP A 114 17.32 -1.51 7.36
C ASP A 114 18.02 -0.64 8.41
N VAL A 115 17.97 -1.10 9.66
CA VAL A 115 18.58 -0.45 10.83
C VAL A 115 19.66 -1.34 11.46
N SER A 116 20.21 -2.30 10.71
CA SER A 116 21.28 -3.20 11.17
C SER A 116 22.56 -2.48 11.59
N GLN A 117 22.80 -1.27 11.09
CA GLN A 117 23.92 -0.41 11.51
C GLN A 117 23.51 0.46 12.70
N ALA A 118 24.11 0.18 13.87
CA ALA A 118 23.88 0.93 15.10
C ALA A 118 24.19 2.43 14.91
N GLY A 119 23.23 3.29 15.26
CA GLY A 119 23.37 4.75 15.17
C GLY A 119 23.02 5.37 13.80
N SER A 120 22.68 4.57 12.79
CA SER A 120 22.16 5.07 11.51
C SER A 120 20.66 5.40 11.62
N LYS A 121 20.17 6.41 10.88
CA LYS A 121 18.74 6.77 10.81
C LYS A 121 17.86 5.74 10.05
N GLY A 122 18.35 4.50 9.92
CA GLY A 122 17.82 3.51 8.99
C GLY A 122 18.11 3.90 7.54
N THR A 123 18.53 2.94 6.73
CA THR A 123 18.57 3.13 5.28
C THR A 123 17.30 2.52 4.70
N LEU A 124 16.59 3.28 3.85
CA LEU A 124 15.44 2.74 3.13
C LEU A 124 15.90 1.51 2.35
N VAL A 125 15.25 0.37 2.60
CA VAL A 125 15.47 -0.83 1.79
C VAL A 125 15.03 -0.46 0.39
N SER A 126 15.91 -0.55 -0.60
CA SER A 126 15.54 -0.23 -1.98
C SER A 126 14.46 -1.22 -2.42
N THR A 127 13.22 -0.74 -2.49
CA THR A 127 12.05 -1.47 -2.97
C THR A 127 11.54 -0.85 -4.27
N SER A 128 12.41 -0.25 -5.09
CA SER A 128 12.00 0.45 -6.33
C SER A 128 12.08 -0.41 -7.59
N GLU A 129 12.21 -1.73 -7.43
CA GLU A 129 12.34 -2.71 -8.51
C GLU A 129 11.38 -3.89 -8.28
N TRP A 130 10.11 -3.58 -8.04
CA TRP A 130 9.10 -4.63 -7.92
C TRP A 130 8.71 -5.17 -9.29
N THR A 131 8.49 -6.48 -9.33
CA THR A 131 8.00 -7.19 -10.51
C THR A 131 6.85 -8.10 -10.12
N VAL A 132 5.88 -8.25 -11.02
CA VAL A 132 4.79 -9.21 -10.84
C VAL A 132 5.37 -10.61 -10.92
N LYS A 133 5.17 -11.37 -9.86
CA LYS A 133 5.63 -12.76 -9.74
C LYS A 133 4.51 -13.73 -10.08
N ASP A 134 3.31 -13.47 -9.58
CA ASP A 134 2.14 -14.31 -9.83
C ASP A 134 0.84 -13.52 -9.67
N VAL A 135 -0.25 -14.07 -10.20
CA VAL A 135 -1.61 -13.58 -9.96
C VAL A 135 -2.52 -14.75 -9.65
N ASP A 136 -3.52 -14.50 -8.81
CA ASP A 136 -4.58 -15.46 -8.57
C ASP A 136 -5.94 -14.77 -8.75
N SER A 137 -6.87 -15.50 -9.34
CA SER A 137 -8.23 -15.05 -9.59
C SER A 137 -9.12 -16.21 -9.21
N ASP A 138 -9.67 -16.14 -8.00
CA ASP A 138 -10.73 -17.06 -7.64
C ASP A 138 -11.97 -16.65 -8.43
N SER A 139 -12.48 -17.59 -9.22
CA SER A 139 -13.64 -17.46 -10.09
C SER A 139 -14.90 -16.88 -9.43
N ILE A 140 -14.94 -16.84 -8.09
CA ILE A 140 -16.09 -16.41 -7.32
C ILE A 140 -15.94 -14.97 -6.81
N ASP A 141 -14.91 -14.63 -6.01
CA ASP A 141 -14.93 -13.35 -5.26
C ASP A 141 -13.58 -12.64 -4.96
N ALA A 142 -12.40 -13.21 -5.25
CA ALA A 142 -11.12 -12.59 -4.87
C ALA A 142 -10.14 -12.40 -6.04
N MET A 143 -9.48 -11.25 -6.08
CA MET A 143 -8.42 -10.93 -7.05
C MET A 143 -7.12 -10.67 -6.31
N GLN A 144 -6.05 -11.36 -6.67
CA GLN A 144 -4.76 -11.29 -6.00
C GLN A 144 -3.63 -11.03 -7.00
N VAL A 145 -2.66 -10.23 -6.58
CA VAL A 145 -1.37 -10.07 -7.25
C VAL A 145 -0.24 -10.25 -6.25
N GLU A 146 0.74 -11.06 -6.61
CA GLU A 146 1.99 -11.24 -5.88
C GLU A 146 3.11 -10.48 -6.60
N LEU A 147 3.71 -9.52 -5.89
CA LEU A 147 4.87 -8.78 -6.31
C LEU A 147 6.11 -9.30 -5.59
N SER A 148 7.26 -9.26 -6.26
CA SER A 148 8.54 -9.60 -5.65
C SER A 148 9.59 -8.53 -5.94
N SER A 149 10.47 -8.32 -4.96
CA SER A 149 11.63 -7.45 -5.06
C SER A 149 12.78 -8.06 -4.26
N THR A 150 14.01 -7.73 -4.63
CA THR A 150 15.21 -8.15 -3.90
C THR A 150 16.00 -6.91 -3.52
N SER A 151 16.42 -6.83 -2.25
CA SER A 151 17.24 -5.73 -1.76
C SER A 151 18.44 -6.26 -1.01
N GLY A 152 19.61 -6.24 -1.66
CA GLY A 152 20.84 -6.80 -1.11
C GLY A 152 20.73 -8.31 -0.85
N LYS A 153 20.51 -8.69 0.42
CA LYS A 153 20.35 -10.10 0.86
C LYS A 153 18.93 -10.43 1.31
N LEU A 154 17.99 -9.52 1.12
CA LEU A 154 16.59 -9.69 1.48
C LEU A 154 15.77 -9.98 0.23
N ASP A 155 15.05 -11.10 0.27
CA ASP A 155 13.97 -11.39 -0.66
C ASP A 155 12.68 -10.85 -0.06
N ILE A 156 11.95 -10.05 -0.82
CA ILE A 156 10.73 -9.39 -0.37
C ILE A 156 9.61 -9.83 -1.30
N THR A 157 8.53 -10.35 -0.71
CA THR A 157 7.29 -10.68 -1.42
C THR A 157 6.18 -9.82 -0.83
N TYR A 158 5.40 -9.18 -1.69
CA TYR A 158 4.25 -8.38 -1.29
C TYR A 158 3.01 -8.85 -2.04
N VAL A 159 1.98 -9.22 -1.31
CA VAL A 159 0.74 -9.77 -1.84
C VAL A 159 -0.37 -8.76 -1.57
N VAL A 160 -1.08 -8.36 -2.62
CA VAL A 160 -2.25 -7.49 -2.53
C VAL A 160 -3.45 -8.30 -3.01
N THR A 161 -4.45 -8.44 -2.14
CA THR A 161 -5.69 -9.17 -2.42
C THR A 161 -6.88 -8.26 -2.22
N LEU A 162 -7.75 -8.21 -3.23
CA LEU A 162 -9.03 -7.55 -3.19
C LEU A 162 -10.14 -8.58 -3.01
N TYR A 163 -10.97 -8.36 -2.00
CA TYR A 163 -12.20 -9.09 -1.74
C TYR A 163 -13.42 -8.16 -1.96
N PRO A 164 -14.66 -8.68 -1.95
CA PRO A 164 -15.85 -7.86 -2.13
C PRO A 164 -16.06 -6.83 -1.00
N VAL A 165 -15.59 -7.14 0.21
CA VAL A 165 -15.82 -6.33 1.43
C VAL A 165 -14.52 -5.93 2.15
N SER A 166 -13.36 -6.23 1.56
CA SER A 166 -12.07 -5.93 2.18
C SER A 166 -10.92 -5.90 1.18
N ILE A 167 -9.80 -5.34 1.62
CA ILE A 167 -8.50 -5.45 0.98
C ILE A 167 -7.50 -6.00 1.99
N ALA A 168 -6.67 -6.94 1.56
CA ALA A 168 -5.55 -7.45 2.34
C ALA A 168 -4.23 -7.13 1.64
N THR A 169 -3.26 -6.68 2.44
CA THR A 169 -1.88 -6.42 2.02
C THR A 169 -0.96 -7.18 2.94
N ALA A 170 -0.11 -8.05 2.40
CA ALA A 170 0.76 -8.91 3.18
C ALA A 170 2.19 -8.84 2.65
N VAL A 171 3.16 -8.80 3.55
CA VAL A 171 4.58 -8.80 3.25
C VAL A 171 5.23 -10.04 3.85
N LYS A 172 6.16 -10.62 3.10
CA LYS A 172 7.10 -11.64 3.56
C LYS A 172 8.52 -11.17 3.24
N VAL A 173 9.38 -11.15 4.24
CA VAL A 173 10.80 -10.82 4.10
C VAL A 173 11.63 -12.03 4.48
N LYS A 174 12.45 -12.52 3.57
CA LYS A 174 13.36 -13.65 3.79
C LYS A 174 14.80 -13.20 3.74
N ASN A 175 15.58 -13.53 4.76
CA ASN A 175 17.00 -13.20 4.82
C ASN A 175 17.85 -14.32 4.21
N LYS A 176 18.40 -14.09 3.01
CA LYS A 176 19.36 -14.99 2.34
C LYS A 176 20.81 -14.71 2.71
N GLY A 177 21.04 -13.73 3.58
CA GLY A 177 22.36 -13.34 4.05
C GLY A 177 22.95 -14.29 5.07
N ARG A 178 24.15 -13.96 5.53
CA ARG A 178 24.87 -14.69 6.60
C ARG A 178 24.83 -13.96 7.95
N LYS A 179 24.22 -12.77 8.00
CA LYS A 179 24.08 -11.94 9.20
C LYS A 179 22.61 -11.62 9.41
N ASP A 180 22.25 -11.33 10.65
CA ASP A 180 20.91 -10.89 11.02
C ASP A 180 20.57 -9.58 10.29
N ALA A 181 19.33 -9.49 9.81
CA ALA A 181 18.77 -8.27 9.25
C ALA A 181 17.84 -7.66 10.29
N THR A 182 18.09 -6.40 10.68
CA THR A 182 17.25 -5.68 11.64
C THR A 182 16.45 -4.63 10.91
N LEU A 183 15.12 -4.74 10.94
CA LEU A 183 14.21 -3.99 10.09
C LEU A 183 13.19 -3.22 10.93
N THR A 184 13.01 -1.94 10.66
CA THR A 184 11.74 -1.28 10.98
C THR A 184 10.82 -1.40 9.79
N SER A 185 9.56 -1.72 10.04
CA SER A 185 8.58 -1.92 8.97
C SER A 185 7.24 -1.31 9.33
N ALA A 186 6.47 -0.90 8.32
CA ALA A 186 5.08 -0.55 8.47
C ALA A 186 4.32 -0.80 7.17
N ILE A 187 3.02 -1.05 7.28
CA ILE A 187 2.09 -0.88 6.15
C ILE A 187 1.22 0.32 6.53
N LEU A 188 1.41 1.45 5.86
CA LEU A 188 0.75 2.70 6.21
C LEU A 188 -0.33 3.04 5.18
N SER A 189 -1.53 3.28 5.67
CA SER A 189 -2.70 3.65 4.87
C SER A 189 -3.11 5.08 5.14
N HIS A 190 -3.21 5.86 4.07
CA HIS A 190 -3.75 7.21 4.10
C HIS A 190 -5.22 7.17 3.72
N PHE A 191 -6.09 7.24 4.72
CA PHE A 191 -7.53 7.22 4.51
C PHE A 191 -8.06 8.62 4.23
N LYS A 192 -8.96 8.72 3.27
CA LYS A 192 -9.69 9.93 2.91
C LYS A 192 -10.92 10.09 3.77
N PHE A 193 -11.02 11.24 4.43
CA PHE A 193 -12.11 11.61 5.32
C PHE A 193 -12.84 12.83 4.78
N LYS A 194 -14.15 12.92 5.02
CA LYS A 194 -14.95 14.05 4.54
C LYS A 194 -14.59 15.35 5.24
N ARG A 195 -14.39 15.31 6.58
CA ARG A 195 -14.16 16.50 7.41
C ARG A 195 -13.33 16.16 8.64
N ARG A 196 -12.45 17.09 9.05
CA ARG A 196 -11.64 16.93 10.27
C ARG A 196 -12.45 16.75 11.55
N SER A 197 -13.61 17.39 11.66
CA SER A 197 -14.42 17.38 12.90
C SER A 197 -15.16 16.06 13.14
N GLY A 198 -15.25 15.19 12.13
CA GLY A 198 -15.92 13.89 12.19
C GLY A 198 -14.95 12.72 12.02
N ALA A 199 -13.64 12.96 12.15
CA ALA A 199 -12.61 11.94 12.02
C ALA A 199 -12.22 11.39 13.39
N ALA A 200 -12.32 10.07 13.58
CA ALA A 200 -11.93 9.42 14.82
C ALA A 200 -11.41 7.99 14.63
N ILE A 201 -10.75 7.46 15.66
CA ILE A 201 -10.38 6.05 15.79
C ILE A 201 -11.04 5.48 17.03
N GLN A 202 -11.56 4.26 16.94
CA GLN A 202 -12.10 3.48 18.05
C GLN A 202 -11.31 2.19 18.25
N GLY A 203 -11.31 1.69 19.49
CA GLY A 203 -10.69 0.40 19.84
C GLY A 203 -9.32 0.53 20.52
N LEU A 204 -8.78 1.75 20.64
CA LEU A 204 -7.48 1.99 21.29
C LEU A 204 -7.56 2.32 22.78
N LYS A 205 -8.76 2.32 23.38
CA LYS A 205 -8.92 2.56 24.83
C LYS A 205 -8.09 1.58 25.65
N GLY A 206 -7.39 2.09 26.65
CA GLY A 206 -6.48 1.34 27.52
C GLY A 206 -5.09 1.12 26.95
N CYS A 207 -4.86 1.42 25.66
CA CYS A 207 -3.54 1.26 25.05
C CYS A 207 -2.57 2.36 25.50
N SER A 208 -1.33 1.96 25.72
CA SER A 208 -0.23 2.90 25.90
C SER A 208 0.21 3.45 24.54
N TYR A 209 0.60 4.72 24.51
CA TYR A 209 1.15 5.37 23.32
C TYR A 209 2.25 6.35 23.68
N THR A 210 3.07 6.69 22.69
CA THR A 210 4.07 7.76 22.75
C THR A 210 4.00 8.57 21.46
N VAL A 211 4.34 9.86 21.54
CA VAL A 211 4.58 10.68 20.34
C VAL A 211 5.78 10.12 19.59
N GLN A 212 5.59 9.85 18.29
CA GLN A 212 6.61 9.33 17.38
C GLN A 212 6.26 9.78 15.96
N PRO A 213 7.24 10.21 15.15
CA PRO A 213 7.01 10.52 13.75
C PRO A 213 6.72 9.23 12.95
N PRO A 214 6.15 9.35 11.74
CA PRO A 214 6.06 8.21 10.83
C PRO A 214 7.46 7.73 10.45
N LEU A 215 7.57 6.45 10.05
CA LEU A 215 8.77 5.99 9.36
C LEU A 215 8.95 6.80 8.07
N SER A 216 10.18 7.22 7.80
CA SER A 216 10.48 7.91 6.54
C SER A 216 10.20 6.96 5.37
N SER A 217 9.47 7.46 4.37
CA SER A 217 9.08 6.64 3.22
C SER A 217 8.81 7.51 1.98
N PRO A 218 8.90 6.94 0.77
CA PRO A 218 8.54 7.67 -0.46
C PRO A 218 7.03 7.99 -0.54
N PHE A 219 6.21 7.30 0.25
CA PHE A 219 4.75 7.44 0.26
C PHE A 219 4.24 8.47 1.28
N GLU A 220 5.14 9.09 2.05
CA GLU A 220 4.76 10.03 3.11
C GLU A 220 4.14 11.32 2.55
N ILE A 221 2.96 11.68 3.06
CA ILE A 221 2.37 12.99 2.80
C ILE A 221 3.00 14.03 3.73
N LEU A 222 3.01 13.73 5.03
CA LEU A 222 3.73 14.50 6.05
C LEU A 222 5.11 13.89 6.25
N SER A 223 6.15 14.69 6.09
CA SER A 223 7.49 14.25 6.46
C SER A 223 7.60 14.01 7.97
N PRO A 224 8.54 13.15 8.44
CA PRO A 224 8.79 12.92 9.87
C PRO A 224 8.93 14.22 10.68
N ASN A 225 9.61 15.21 10.12
CA ASN A 225 9.79 16.51 10.75
C ASN A 225 8.49 17.33 10.78
N GLU A 226 7.69 17.27 9.71
CA GLU A 226 6.40 17.96 9.70
C GLU A 226 5.40 17.32 10.65
N ALA A 227 5.37 16.00 10.77
CA ALA A 227 4.42 15.29 11.63
C ALA A 227 4.52 15.69 13.11
N LEU A 228 5.71 16.08 13.58
CA LEU A 228 5.96 16.48 14.97
C LEU A 228 5.86 17.99 15.25
N LYS A 229 5.75 18.84 14.22
CA LYS A 229 5.57 20.28 14.44
C LYS A 229 4.25 20.56 15.16
N ALA A 230 4.16 21.66 15.89
CA ALA A 230 2.87 22.16 16.36
C ALA A 230 1.89 22.35 15.19
N ASP A 231 0.60 22.22 15.47
CA ASP A 231 -0.45 22.59 14.53
C ASP A 231 -0.47 24.13 14.40
N PRO A 232 -0.41 24.71 13.19
CA PRO A 232 -0.42 26.17 13.01
C PRO A 232 -1.74 26.84 13.39
N SER A 233 -2.86 26.11 13.35
CA SER A 233 -4.18 26.64 13.69
C SER A 233 -4.99 25.62 14.48
N PRO A 234 -4.53 25.29 15.70
CA PRO A 234 -5.25 24.37 16.55
C PRO A 234 -6.46 25.16 17.06
N GLY A 235 -7.68 24.70 16.76
CA GLY A 235 -8.89 25.49 17.03
C GLY A 235 -8.97 25.94 18.49
N TRP A 236 -9.78 26.96 18.79
CA TRP A 236 -9.87 27.70 20.09
C TRP A 236 -10.00 26.86 21.39
N PHE A 237 -10.09 25.53 21.33
CA PHE A 237 -10.13 24.60 22.46
C PHE A 237 -9.03 23.52 22.46
N SER A 238 -7.97 23.66 21.67
CA SER A 238 -6.87 22.69 21.61
C SER A 238 -5.92 22.85 22.80
N SER A 239 -6.11 22.05 23.83
CA SER A 239 -5.24 21.99 25.00
C SER A 239 -4.66 20.59 25.18
N GLU A 240 -4.19 19.96 24.09
CA GLU A 240 -3.31 18.81 24.26
C GLU A 240 -1.88 19.33 24.53
N PRO A 241 -1.25 18.95 25.66
CA PRO A 241 0.14 19.31 25.92
C PRO A 241 1.04 18.83 24.79
N GLU A 242 2.09 19.60 24.44
CA GLU A 242 3.16 19.10 23.58
C GLU A 242 3.89 17.95 24.30
N GLU A 243 3.42 16.73 24.10
CA GLU A 243 4.05 15.54 24.65
C GLU A 243 5.38 15.28 23.95
N LYS A 244 6.44 15.18 24.75
CA LYS A 244 7.78 14.89 24.23
C LYS A 244 7.85 13.44 23.74
N PRO A 245 8.55 13.17 22.61
CA PRO A 245 8.83 11.81 22.19
C PRO A 245 9.48 10.98 23.31
N GLY A 246 9.01 9.76 23.52
CA GLY A 246 9.47 8.85 24.58
C GLY A 246 8.73 9.00 25.92
N SER A 247 7.87 10.02 26.06
CA SER A 247 6.86 10.04 27.13
C SER A 247 5.73 9.07 26.79
N TRP A 248 5.30 8.29 27.77
CA TRP A 248 4.23 7.30 27.62
C TRP A 248 2.96 7.79 28.29
N THR A 249 1.86 7.77 27.53
CA THR A 249 0.52 8.14 27.98
C THR A 249 -0.42 6.98 27.68
N GLN A 250 -1.53 6.86 28.41
CA GLN A 250 -2.55 5.85 28.18
C GLN A 250 -3.80 6.48 27.55
N GLN A 251 -4.39 5.82 26.56
CA GLN A 251 -5.64 6.24 25.95
C GLN A 251 -6.81 5.95 26.90
N ASP A 252 -7.40 6.97 27.50
CA ASP A 252 -8.46 6.86 28.51
C ASP A 252 -9.87 6.92 27.91
N VAL A 253 -10.05 7.69 26.83
CA VAL A 253 -11.31 7.82 26.11
C VAL A 253 -11.53 6.71 25.07
N PRO A 254 -12.80 6.34 24.78
CA PRO A 254 -13.13 5.30 23.80
C PRO A 254 -12.81 5.69 22.34
N TYR A 255 -12.77 6.99 22.05
CA TYR A 255 -12.54 7.54 20.72
C TYR A 255 -11.35 8.49 20.73
N THR A 256 -10.37 8.24 19.87
CA THR A 256 -9.30 9.21 19.58
C THR A 256 -9.80 10.15 18.50
N ILE A 257 -10.13 11.40 18.88
CA ILE A 257 -10.61 12.42 17.95
C ILE A 257 -9.45 12.96 17.12
N LEU A 258 -9.53 12.85 15.81
CA LEU A 258 -8.45 13.19 14.87
C LEU A 258 -8.62 14.59 14.26
N LYS A 259 -9.32 15.50 14.94
CA LYS A 259 -9.53 16.88 14.46
C LYS A 259 -8.26 17.71 14.46
N ASN A 260 -7.45 17.54 15.51
CA ASN A 260 -6.18 18.26 15.68
C ASN A 260 -5.05 17.40 15.14
N LYS A 261 -3.93 18.07 14.86
CA LYS A 261 -2.71 17.36 14.45
C LYS A 261 -2.19 16.47 15.57
N LEU A 262 -1.83 15.24 15.22
CA LEU A 262 -1.14 14.33 16.13
C LEU A 262 -0.31 13.32 15.34
N SER A 263 0.70 12.74 16.00
CA SER A 263 1.54 11.68 15.46
C SER A 263 2.01 10.81 16.62
N ARG A 264 1.46 9.59 16.71
CA ARG A 264 1.59 8.71 17.87
C ARG A 264 1.79 7.27 17.42
N VAL A 265 2.49 6.49 18.24
CA VAL A 265 2.58 5.05 18.12
C VAL A 265 1.94 4.44 19.36
N TYR A 266 0.93 3.59 19.14
CA TYR A 266 0.30 2.78 20.18
C TYR A 266 1.01 1.44 20.27
N ALA A 267 1.56 1.14 21.44
CA ALA A 267 2.37 -0.05 21.66
C ALA A 267 2.57 -0.36 23.13
N ALA A 268 3.10 -1.55 23.42
CA ALA A 268 3.75 -1.81 24.71
C ALA A 268 5.10 -1.07 24.76
N PRO A 269 5.43 -0.36 25.85
CA PRO A 269 6.75 0.20 26.07
C PRO A 269 7.85 -0.85 25.86
N PRO A 270 9.00 -0.54 25.23
CA PRO A 270 10.06 -1.52 24.96
C PRO A 270 10.52 -2.28 26.21
N LYS A 271 10.59 -1.60 27.36
CA LYS A 271 10.93 -2.24 28.65
C LYS A 271 9.88 -3.24 29.11
N GLU A 272 8.61 -3.02 28.78
CA GLU A 272 7.51 -3.91 29.14
C GLU A 272 7.53 -5.19 28.29
N ARG A 273 7.95 -5.11 27.02
CA ARG A 273 8.07 -6.25 26.10
C ARG A 273 9.11 -7.29 26.53
N LEU A 274 10.01 -6.92 27.45
CA LEU A 274 10.99 -7.83 28.04
C LEU A 274 10.37 -8.80 29.06
N LYS A 275 9.14 -8.53 29.51
CA LYS A 275 8.40 -9.42 30.41
C LYS A 275 7.86 -10.61 29.63
N ALA A 276 7.71 -11.76 30.31
CA ALA A 276 7.13 -12.95 29.71
C ALA A 276 5.67 -12.75 29.26
N ILE A 277 4.92 -11.92 29.98
CA ILE A 277 3.53 -11.55 29.67
C ILE A 277 3.41 -10.03 29.80
N TYR A 278 2.87 -9.38 28.77
CA TYR A 278 2.61 -7.95 28.73
C TYR A 278 1.40 -7.66 27.85
N ASN A 279 0.83 -6.47 28.01
CA ASN A 279 -0.31 -6.06 27.20
C ASN A 279 0.17 -5.51 25.85
N THR A 280 -0.34 -6.06 24.75
CA THR A 280 -0.15 -5.50 23.41
C THR A 280 -1.34 -4.61 23.05
N PRO A 281 -1.18 -3.67 22.09
CA PRO A 281 -2.34 -3.05 21.43
C PRO A 281 -3.32 -4.11 20.91
N PRO A 282 -4.58 -3.76 20.60
CA PRO A 282 -5.50 -4.71 19.98
C PRO A 282 -4.99 -5.13 18.60
N SER A 283 -5.40 -6.31 18.12
CA SER A 283 -5.13 -6.76 16.75
C SER A 283 -6.03 -6.09 15.71
N LYS A 284 -7.08 -5.38 16.16
CA LYS A 284 -8.00 -4.64 15.30
C LYS A 284 -8.45 -3.33 15.94
N TYR A 285 -8.73 -2.34 15.11
CA TYR A 285 -9.29 -1.05 15.51
C TYR A 285 -10.09 -0.48 14.35
N ASP A 286 -10.98 0.47 14.63
CA ASP A 286 -11.89 1.01 13.63
C ASP A 286 -11.59 2.48 13.33
N THR A 287 -11.60 2.82 12.05
CA THR A 287 -11.61 4.21 11.56
C THR A 287 -13.07 4.65 11.43
N LEU A 288 -13.36 5.89 11.84
CA LEU A 288 -14.73 6.42 11.85
C LEU A 288 -14.78 7.76 11.12
N ASP A 289 -15.35 7.79 9.91
CA ASP A 289 -15.69 9.02 9.19
C ASP A 289 -17.18 9.32 9.33
N GLN A 290 -17.54 10.10 10.35
CA GLN A 290 -18.92 10.52 10.56
C GLN A 290 -19.50 11.32 9.40
N GLY A 291 -18.66 12.00 8.60
CA GLY A 291 -19.15 12.81 7.50
C GLY A 291 -19.62 11.96 6.32
N ARG A 292 -18.96 10.83 6.09
CA ARG A 292 -19.32 9.85 5.05
C ARG A 292 -20.16 8.68 5.57
N GLU A 293 -20.32 8.58 6.89
CA GLU A 293 -20.91 7.43 7.58
C GLU A 293 -20.17 6.13 7.22
N LEU A 294 -18.85 6.25 7.03
CA LEU A 294 -17.96 5.15 6.67
C LEU A 294 -17.16 4.69 7.88
N PHE A 295 -17.11 3.38 8.05
CA PHE A 295 -16.35 2.72 9.08
C PHE A 295 -15.50 1.61 8.49
N PHE A 296 -14.19 1.68 8.72
CA PHE A 296 -13.28 0.61 8.30
C PHE A 296 -12.61 0.00 9.50
N ARG A 297 -12.66 -1.32 9.58
CA ARG A 297 -11.89 -2.09 10.54
C ARG A 297 -10.51 -2.38 9.95
N VAL A 298 -9.48 -1.94 10.65
CA VAL A 298 -8.09 -2.22 10.31
C VAL A 298 -7.60 -3.34 11.20
N ILE A 299 -7.15 -4.44 10.61
CA ILE A 299 -6.65 -5.63 11.29
C ILE A 299 -5.16 -5.77 11.01
N ARG A 300 -4.37 -5.95 12.07
CA ARG A 300 -2.92 -6.16 12.00
C ARG A 300 -2.55 -7.60 12.28
N MET A 301 -1.55 -8.11 11.55
CA MET A 301 -0.94 -9.41 11.79
C MET A 301 0.59 -9.29 11.66
N GLY A 302 1.35 -9.91 12.57
CA GLY A 302 2.81 -9.93 12.51
C GLY A 302 3.55 -8.63 12.84
N PHE A 303 2.82 -7.59 13.25
CA PHE A 303 3.34 -6.29 13.69
C PHE A 303 2.92 -6.01 15.14
N ASP A 304 3.78 -5.42 15.96
CA ASP A 304 3.48 -5.15 17.38
C ASP A 304 2.92 -3.75 17.67
N ASP A 305 3.12 -2.81 16.75
CA ASP A 305 2.78 -1.40 16.93
C ASP A 305 1.62 -0.99 16.01
N ILE A 306 0.88 0.05 16.41
CA ILE A 306 -0.07 0.76 15.54
C ILE A 306 0.41 2.20 15.42
N TYR A 307 0.69 2.64 14.20
CA TYR A 307 0.96 4.05 13.92
C TYR A 307 -0.36 4.78 13.66
N LEU A 308 -0.48 5.99 14.22
CA LEU A 308 -1.63 6.86 13.99
C LEU A 308 -1.19 8.31 13.88
N SER A 309 -1.61 8.97 12.81
CA SER A 309 -1.38 10.38 12.60
C SER A 309 -2.55 11.07 11.93
N SER A 310 -2.74 12.32 12.36
CA SER A 310 -3.66 13.26 11.79
C SER A 310 -2.90 14.53 11.40
N PRO A 311 -3.13 15.09 10.19
CA PRO A 311 -2.50 16.33 9.77
C PRO A 311 -3.05 17.57 10.49
N GLY A 312 -4.22 17.49 11.12
CA GLY A 312 -4.88 18.68 11.67
C GLY A 312 -5.12 19.72 10.58
N SER A 313 -4.89 21.00 10.89
CA SER A 313 -5.06 22.06 9.87
C SER A 313 -4.09 21.96 8.69
N LEU A 314 -2.97 21.22 8.81
CA LEU A 314 -2.01 21.07 7.71
C LEU A 314 -2.55 20.26 6.53
N SER A 315 -3.73 19.63 6.63
CA SER A 315 -4.34 18.94 5.48
C SER A 315 -4.54 19.88 4.30
N GLU A 316 -4.86 21.15 4.56
CA GLU A 316 -5.15 22.17 3.54
C GLU A 316 -3.94 22.46 2.64
N LYS A 317 -2.71 22.19 3.10
CA LYS A 317 -1.49 22.28 2.28
C LYS A 317 -1.45 21.23 1.18
N TYR A 318 -2.12 20.11 1.37
CA TYR A 318 -2.03 18.93 0.52
C TYR A 318 -3.25 18.72 -0.38
N GLY A 319 -4.34 19.45 -0.12
CA GLY A 319 -5.53 19.49 -0.96
C GLY A 319 -6.76 19.96 -0.18
N ASN A 320 -7.93 19.84 -0.81
CA ASN A 320 -9.20 20.31 -0.24
C ASN A 320 -9.89 19.27 0.65
N GLU A 321 -9.32 18.08 0.80
CA GLU A 321 -9.94 16.95 1.50
C GLU A 321 -9.15 16.62 2.76
N TYR A 322 -9.83 16.03 3.73
CA TYR A 322 -9.18 15.59 4.96
C TYR A 322 -8.62 14.18 4.80
N PHE A 323 -7.56 13.87 5.53
CA PHE A 323 -6.99 12.53 5.54
C PHE A 323 -6.35 12.22 6.88
N ILE A 324 -6.17 10.94 7.15
CA ILE A 324 -5.41 10.43 8.30
C ILE A 324 -4.41 9.41 7.79
N CYS A 325 -3.34 9.14 8.54
CA CYS A 325 -2.40 8.08 8.25
C CYS A 325 -2.42 7.08 9.41
N THR A 326 -2.70 5.82 9.13
CA THR A 326 -2.66 4.77 10.16
C THR A 326 -2.30 3.42 9.55
N GLY A 327 -1.81 2.51 10.39
CA GLY A 327 -1.57 1.14 10.00
C GLY A 327 -0.65 0.42 10.97
N PRO A 328 -0.44 -0.89 10.76
CA PRO A 328 0.45 -1.67 11.60
C PRO A 328 1.91 -1.36 11.33
N ALA A 329 2.72 -1.43 12.38
CA ALA A 329 4.13 -1.12 12.31
C ALA A 329 4.99 -1.90 13.31
N SER A 330 6.30 -1.84 13.10
CA SER A 330 7.35 -2.30 14.01
C SER A 330 8.43 -1.23 13.98
N MET A 331 8.22 -0.22 14.81
CA MET A 331 9.01 1.02 14.83
C MET A 331 9.82 1.14 16.11
N LEU A 332 9.23 0.76 17.24
CA LEU A 332 9.85 0.92 18.56
C LEU A 332 10.82 -0.22 18.89
N VAL A 333 10.46 -1.43 18.47
CA VAL A 333 11.31 -2.61 18.55
C VAL A 333 11.42 -3.16 17.12
N PRO A 334 12.55 -2.94 16.44
CA PRO A 334 12.78 -3.48 15.11
C PRO A 334 12.69 -5.00 15.08
N VAL A 335 12.25 -5.54 13.95
CA VAL A 335 12.19 -6.97 13.67
C VAL A 335 13.59 -7.47 13.34
N VAL A 336 14.01 -8.58 13.95
CA VAL A 336 15.27 -9.27 13.61
C VAL A 336 14.96 -10.52 12.81
N VAL A 337 15.44 -10.57 11.57
CA VAL A 337 15.31 -11.74 10.68
C VAL A 337 16.68 -12.42 10.56
N LYS A 338 16.84 -13.60 11.16
CA LYS A 338 18.13 -14.31 11.14
C LYS A 338 18.43 -14.93 9.77
N PRO A 339 19.69 -15.31 9.49
CA PRO A 339 20.06 -16.05 8.28
C PRO A 339 19.16 -17.25 8.02
N GLY A 340 18.55 -17.30 6.84
CA GLY A 340 17.65 -18.38 6.41
C GLY A 340 16.21 -18.28 6.91
N GLU A 341 15.93 -17.40 7.89
CA GLU A 341 14.58 -17.19 8.42
C GLU A 341 13.75 -16.26 7.53
N GLU A 342 12.45 -16.26 7.79
CA GLU A 342 11.48 -15.34 7.19
C GLU A 342 10.62 -14.68 8.27
N TRP A 343 10.28 -13.42 8.02
CA TRP A 343 9.29 -12.68 8.77
C TRP A 343 8.10 -12.34 7.88
N ARG A 344 6.92 -12.25 8.48
CA ARG A 344 5.66 -11.96 7.79
C ARG A 344 4.88 -10.91 8.56
N GLY A 345 4.27 -9.98 7.83
CA GLY A 345 3.35 -8.98 8.36
C GLY A 345 2.18 -8.76 7.41
N ALA A 346 1.03 -8.35 7.91
CA ALA A 346 -0.12 -8.02 7.08
C ALA A 346 -1.02 -6.95 7.70
N GLN A 347 -1.74 -6.27 6.81
CA GLN A 347 -2.85 -5.38 7.12
C GLN A 347 -4.07 -5.80 6.30
N VAL A 348 -5.21 -5.97 6.97
CA VAL A 348 -6.52 -6.10 6.32
C VAL A 348 -7.35 -4.87 6.65
N ILE A 349 -7.99 -4.30 5.64
CA ILE A 349 -8.96 -3.22 5.79
C ILE A 349 -10.31 -3.78 5.36
N GLU A 350 -11.21 -3.97 6.32
CA GLU A 350 -12.58 -4.41 6.09
C GLU A 350 -13.51 -3.20 6.17
N HIS A 351 -14.58 -3.19 5.38
CA HIS A 351 -15.66 -2.23 5.55
C HIS A 351 -16.93 -2.95 5.97
N ASP A 352 -17.52 -2.51 7.09
CA ASP A 352 -18.81 -3.00 7.55
C ASP A 352 -19.89 -2.30 6.72
N ASN A 353 -20.25 -2.97 5.63
CA ASN A 353 -21.34 -2.61 4.73
C ASN A 353 -22.65 -3.29 5.18
N LEU A 354 -22.94 -3.23 6.48
CA LEU A 354 -24.19 -3.79 7.04
C LEU A 354 -25.39 -2.88 6.79
#